data_AF-A0A2M8S4X3-F1
#
_entry.id   AF-A0A2M8S4X3-F1
#
_cell.length_a   1.000
_cell.length_b   1.000
_cell.length_c   1.000
_cell.angle_alpha   90.00
_cell.angle_beta   90.00
_cell.angle_gamma   90.00
#
_symmetry.space_group_name_H-M   'P 1'
#
loop_
_entity.id
_entity.type
_entity.pdbx_description
1 polymer ?
#
loop_
_entity_poly.entity_id
_entity_poly.type
_entity_poly.pdbx_seq_one_letter_code
_entity_poly.pdbx_strand_id
1 'polypeptide(L)' 'MTDTEKSDLRQQMAEVISELEAALWIANDNDFKQAEKVWKSALKTGRNLILKMGLAGKE' A
#
# COMPACT_ATOMS: atom_id res chain seq x y z
N MET A 1 -6.53 -6.46 -18.84
CA MET A 1 -5.55 -5.54 -18.20
C MET A 1 -4.41 -5.19 -19.15
N THR A 2 -4.29 -3.91 -19.50
CA THR A 2 -3.28 -3.28 -20.35
C THR A 2 -1.93 -3.12 -19.63
N ASP A 3 -0.84 -2.89 -20.39
CA ASP A 3 0.49 -2.63 -19.81
C ASP A 3 0.53 -1.37 -18.93
N THR A 4 -0.28 -0.36 -19.25
CA THR A 4 -0.44 0.86 -18.45
C THR A 4 -1.07 0.54 -17.08
N GLU A 5 -2.13 -0.25 -17.05
CA GLU A 5 -2.77 -0.67 -15.80
C GLU A 5 -1.84 -1.54 -14.94
N LYS A 6 -1.04 -2.42 -15.56
CA LYS A 6 -0.02 -3.19 -14.85
C LYS A 6 1.09 -2.30 -14.28
N SER A 7 1.49 -1.25 -14.99
CA SER A 7 2.47 -0.28 -14.52
C SER A 7 1.95 0.51 -13.32
N ASP A 8 0.70 0.98 -13.39
CA ASP A 8 0.01 1.70 -12.31
C ASP A 8 -0.15 0.84 -11.04
N LEU A 9 -0.49 -0.44 -11.19
CA LEU A 9 -0.57 -1.37 -10.06
C LEU A 9 0.80 -1.61 -9.40
N ARG A 10 1.87 -1.72 -10.18
CA ARG A 10 3.24 -1.87 -9.64
C ARG A 10 3.67 -0.62 -8.88
N GLN A 11 3.36 0.57 -9.39
CA GLN A 11 3.63 1.83 -8.72
C GLN A 11 2.87 1.92 -7.38
N GLN A 12 1.57 1.63 -7.38
CA GLN A 12 0.76 1.62 -6.15
C GLN A 12 1.24 0.58 -5.14
N MET A 13 1.73 -0.57 -5.60
CA MET A 13 2.33 -1.58 -4.70
C MET A 13 3.61 -1.05 -4.05
N ALA A 14 4.47 -0.37 -4.81
CA ALA A 14 5.70 0.22 -4.28
C ALA A 14 5.41 1.32 -3.23
N GLU A 15 4.39 2.14 -3.46
CA GLU A 15 3.94 3.16 -2.50
C GLU A 15 3.44 2.53 -1.19
N VAL A 16 2.65 1.46 -1.26
CA VAL A 16 2.20 0.74 -0.06
C VAL A 16 3.38 0.18 0.74
N ILE A 17 4.38 -0.40 0.07
CA ILE A 17 5.58 -0.92 0.74
C ILE A 17 6.33 0.23 1.43
N SER A 18 6.53 1.34 0.74
CA SER A 18 7.24 2.51 1.30
C SER A 18 6.51 3.10 2.51
N GLU A 19 5.18 3.20 2.49
CA GLU A 19 4.41 3.68 3.66
C GLU A 19 4.51 2.72 4.85
N LEU A 20 4.53 1.40 4.61
CA LEU A 20 4.72 0.41 5.68
C LEU A 20 6.12 0.51 6.30
N GLU A 21 7.16 0.69 5.48
CA GLU A 21 8.53 0.93 5.96
C GLU A 21 8.62 2.21 6.79
N ALA A 22 7.98 3.30 6.33
CA ALA A 22 7.93 4.55 7.08
C ALA A 22 7.25 4.36 8.45
N ALA A 23 6.15 3.61 8.51
CA ALA A 23 5.49 3.30 9.78
C ALA A 23 6.41 2.53 10.74
N LEU A 24 7.22 1.59 10.24
CA LEU A 24 8.21 0.87 11.06
C LEU A 24 9.30 1.79 11.59
N TRP A 25 9.81 2.71 10.76
CA TRP A 25 10.80 3.70 11.19
C TRP A 25 10.25 4.63 12.27
N ILE A 26 9.03 5.13 12.10
CA ILE A 26 8.37 6.00 13.08
C ILE A 26 8.13 5.25 14.41
N ALA A 27 7.75 3.97 14.35
CA ALA A 27 7.61 3.13 15.53
C ALA A 27 8.96 2.92 16.24
N ASN A 28 10.04 2.76 15.48
CA ASN A 28 11.39 2.66 16.02
C ASN A 28 11.85 3.96 16.73
N ASP A 29 11.32 5.11 16.31
CA ASP A 29 11.50 6.42 16.98
C ASP A 29 10.55 6.63 18.18
N ASN A 30 9.83 5.59 18.60
CA ASN A 30 8.82 5.61 19.68
C ASN A 30 7.58 6.48 19.45
N ASP A 31 7.35 7.03 18.25
CA ASP A 31 6.10 7.71 17.91
C ASP A 31 5.03 6.70 17.42
N PHE A 32 4.56 5.84 18.34
CA PHE A 32 3.60 4.79 18.02
C PHE A 32 2.25 5.32 17.48
N LYS A 33 1.83 6.53 17.89
CA LYS A 33 0.58 7.14 17.41
C LYS A 33 0.68 7.51 15.94
N GLN A 34 1.81 8.12 15.55
CA GLN A 34 2.04 8.46 14.15
C GLN A 34 2.28 7.21 13.31
N ALA A 35 3.03 6.23 13.83
CA ALA A 35 3.24 4.95 13.18
C ALA A 35 1.91 4.24 12.89
N GLU A 36 0.98 4.19 13.86
CA GLU A 36 -0.34 3.59 13.68
C GLU A 36 -1.15 4.29 12.57
N LYS A 37 -1.08 5.63 12.50
CA LYS A 37 -1.77 6.41 11.47
C LYS A 37 -1.25 6.07 10.07
N VAL A 38 0.07 6.04 9.90
CA VAL A 38 0.71 5.71 8.61
C VAL A 38 0.42 4.25 8.24
N TRP A 39 0.55 3.33 9.18
CA TRP A 39 0.24 1.92 8.98
C TRP A 39 -1.20 1.69 8.51
N LYS A 40 -2.18 2.35 9.15
CA LYS A 40 -3.60 2.28 8.76
C LYS A 40 -3.84 2.84 7.35
N SER A 41 -3.13 3.89 6.96
CA SER A 41 -3.19 4.44 5.60
C SER A 41 -2.71 3.42 4.58
N ALA A 42 -1.51 2.87 4.79
CA ALA A 42 -0.90 1.88 3.90
C ALA A 42 -1.78 0.64 3.73
N LEU A 43 -2.36 0.14 4.83
CA LEU A 43 -3.29 -0.99 4.79
C LEU A 43 -4.56 -0.70 3.97
N LYS A 44 -5.10 0.52 4.06
CA LYS A 44 -6.29 0.90 3.28
C LYS A 44 -5.97 0.90 1.78
N THR A 45 -4.83 1.48 1.39
CA THR A 45 -4.37 1.50 0.00
C THR A 45 -4.09 0.09 -0.51
N GLY A 46 -3.39 -0.74 0.27
CA GLY A 46 -3.12 -2.14 -0.09
C GLY A 46 -4.39 -2.99 -0.27
N ARG A 47 -5.40 -2.80 0.58
CA ARG A 47 -6.71 -3.47 0.40
C ARG A 47 -7.40 -3.07 -0.90
N ASN A 48 -7.40 -1.79 -1.23
CA ASN A 48 -7.96 -1.31 -2.49
C ASN A 48 -7.21 -1.89 -3.70
N LEU A 49 -5.89 -2.01 -3.60
CA LEU A 49 -5.06 -2.63 -4.63
C LEU A 49 -5.40 -4.12 -4.84
N ILE A 50 -5.55 -4.87 -3.75
CA ILE A 50 -5.96 -6.29 -3.81
C ILE A 50 -7.33 -6.43 -4.47
N LEU A 51 -8.30 -5.56 -4.16
CA LEU A 51 -9.60 -5.56 -4.80
C LEU A 51 -9.50 -5.29 -6.32
N LYS A 52 -8.70 -4.31 -6.74
CA LYS A 52 -8.45 -4.02 -8.17
C LYS A 52 -7.85 -5.24 -8.89
N MET A 53 -6.86 -5.90 -8.28
CA MET A 53 -6.23 -7.09 -8.84
C MET A 53 -7.18 -8.29 -8.92
N GLY A 54 -8.01 -8.49 -7.89
CA GLY A 54 -9.00 -9.58 -7.85
C GLY A 54 -10.17 -9.38 -8.81
N LEU A 55 -10.51 -8.14 -9.17
CA LEU A 55 -11.49 -7.82 -10.21
C LEU A 55 -10.91 -8.05 -11.61
N ALA A 56 -9.65 -7.69 -11.82
CA ALA A 56 -9.01 -7.82 -13.13
C ALA A 56 -8.58 -9.25 -13.50
N GLY A 57 -8.67 -10.21 -12.56
CA GLY A 57 -8.44 -11.64 -12.81
C GLY A 57 -9.69 -12.47 -13.10
N LYS A 58 -10.87 -11.82 -13.20
CA LYS A 58 -12.17 -12.48 -13.48
C LYS A 58 -12.70 -12.26 -14.90
N GLU A 59 -11.92 -11.65 -15.78
CA GLU A 59 -12.26 -11.39 -17.19
C GLU A 59 -11.53 -12.35 -18.15
#